data_AF-A0ABD1DCA3-F1
#
_entry.id   AF-A0ABD1DCA3-F1
#
_cell.length_a   1.000
_cell.length_b   1.000
_cell.length_c   1.000
_cell.angle_alpha   90.00
_cell.angle_beta   90.00
_cell.angle_gamma   90.00
#
_symmetry.space_group_name_H-M   'P 1'
#
loop_
_entity.id
_entity.type
_entity.pdbx_description
1 polymer ?
#
loop_
_entity_poly.entity_id
_entity_poly.type
_entity_poly.pdbx_seq_one_letter_code
_entity_poly.pdbx_strand_id
1 'polypeptide(L)'
;MSKVAAVCHSCSNEVSGHQICCQGYCSAVFHLKCSGVSESLLAAVDGNRQVFWMCRSCTTMLLDMRHRKSVHSAFMSGQESLVDTHSQSVAEMKSELTELKAEIRSNFASLKNSNSLTPTSSRRPGDNPDLRKKLFHDKLEPKKQSQPLLQGTGNPVSPSFSSMLVAAPTPKFWLYMTRISRTVTVDQVTKLAVERLGVQDVEVTRLVAKGKDVNTMSFISFKIGMDTSLKEKALATSTWPQ
;
A
#
# COMPACT_ATOMS: atom_id res chain seq x y z
N MET A 1 45.02 12.19 9.44
CA MET A 1 43.92 12.11 10.41
C MET A 1 44.43 11.39 11.64
N SER A 2 44.69 12.11 12.73
CA SER A 2 45.16 11.51 13.99
C SER A 2 44.03 10.65 14.58
N LYS A 3 44.31 9.38 14.90
CA LYS A 3 43.37 8.52 15.62
C LYS A 3 43.19 9.10 17.02
N VAL A 4 42.02 9.64 17.32
CA VAL A 4 41.66 10.00 18.70
C VAL A 4 41.57 8.69 19.48
N ALA A 5 42.38 8.56 20.54
CA ALA A 5 42.32 7.43 21.44
C ALA A 5 40.91 7.33 22.04
N ALA A 6 40.24 6.19 21.84
CA ALA A 6 38.92 5.97 22.41
C ALA A 6 39.06 5.67 23.91
N VAL A 7 38.23 6.29 24.74
CA VAL A 7 38.17 6.06 26.19
C VAL A 7 36.95 5.22 26.53
N CYS A 8 37.14 4.18 27.34
CA CYS A 8 36.04 3.32 27.75
C CYS A 8 35.09 4.08 28.67
N HIS A 9 33.82 4.10 28.32
CA HIS A 9 32.82 4.82 29.11
C HIS A 9 32.50 4.18 30.46
N SER A 10 32.86 2.91 30.68
CA SER A 10 32.62 2.22 31.95
C SER A 10 33.76 2.36 32.95
N CYS A 11 35.02 2.34 32.51
CA CYS A 11 36.18 2.36 33.39
C CYS A 11 37.07 3.60 33.22
N SER A 12 36.73 4.49 32.29
CA SER A 12 37.45 5.72 31.96
C SER A 12 38.91 5.56 31.53
N ASN A 13 39.34 4.34 31.19
CA ASN A 13 40.68 4.06 30.67
C ASN A 13 40.70 4.00 29.14
N GLU A 14 41.88 4.17 28.55
CA GLU A 14 42.08 4.02 27.10
C GLU A 14 41.72 2.61 26.62
N VAL A 15 41.05 2.54 25.47
CA VAL A 15 40.63 1.30 24.85
C VAL A 15 41.71 0.78 23.93
N SER A 16 42.38 -0.29 24.34
CA SER A 16 43.29 -1.07 23.50
C SER A 16 42.70 -2.47 23.25
N GLY A 17 42.71 -2.92 22.00
CA GLY A 17 42.24 -4.26 21.60
C GLY A 17 40.74 -4.35 21.29
N HIS A 18 40.10 -5.46 21.69
CA HIS A 18 38.69 -5.74 21.40
C HIS A 18 37.76 -4.76 22.11
N GLN A 19 37.00 -4.03 21.32
CA GLN A 19 36.07 -3.01 21.77
C GLN A 19 34.70 -3.20 21.16
N ILE A 20 33.68 -2.72 21.85
CA ILE A 20 32.31 -2.70 21.35
C ILE A 20 31.76 -1.27 21.47
N CYS A 21 31.09 -0.82 20.42
CA CYS A 21 30.42 0.48 20.41
C CYS A 21 28.95 0.31 20.73
N CYS A 22 28.42 1.11 21.65
CA CYS A 22 26.99 1.16 21.91
C CYS A 22 26.28 1.75 20.69
N GLN A 23 25.43 0.96 20.03
CA GLN A 23 24.58 1.42 18.92
C GLN A 23 23.29 2.12 19.41
N GLY A 24 23.22 2.42 20.71
CA GLY A 24 22.18 3.25 21.29
C GLY A 24 22.54 4.74 21.21
N TYR A 25 21.88 5.53 22.05
CA TYR A 25 21.97 7.00 22.00
C TYR A 25 23.35 7.57 22.34
N CYS A 26 24.18 6.88 23.14
CA CYS A 26 25.44 7.46 23.60
C CYS A 26 26.61 7.27 22.65
N SER A 27 26.54 6.33 21.68
CA SER A 27 27.65 5.98 20.78
C SER A 27 29.00 5.72 21.49
N ALA A 28 28.95 5.36 22.77
CA ALA A 28 30.13 5.25 23.60
C ALA A 28 30.85 3.91 23.35
N VAL A 29 32.18 3.94 23.48
CA VAL A 29 33.04 2.76 23.31
C VAL A 29 33.29 2.09 24.66
N PHE A 30 33.29 0.77 24.66
CA PHE A 30 33.53 -0.04 25.85
C PHE A 30 34.58 -1.11 25.56
N HIS A 31 35.45 -1.40 26.54
CA HIS A 31 36.18 -2.66 26.53
C HIS A 31 35.19 -3.82 26.56
N LEU A 32 35.48 -4.90 25.84
CA LEU A 32 34.62 -6.09 25.81
C LEU A 32 34.38 -6.68 27.21
N LYS A 33 35.39 -6.64 28.09
CA LYS A 33 35.27 -7.05 29.49
C LYS A 33 34.35 -6.14 30.31
N CYS A 34 34.38 -4.83 30.04
CA CYS A 34 33.55 -3.86 30.76
C CYS A 34 32.08 -3.89 30.31
N SER A 35 31.79 -4.36 29.09
CA SER A 35 30.42 -4.51 28.61
C SER A 35 29.73 -5.80 29.10
N GLY A 36 30.50 -6.76 29.62
CA GLY A 36 29.98 -8.08 30.02
C GLY A 36 29.59 -8.98 28.84
N VAL A 37 30.01 -8.63 27.62
CA VAL A 37 29.73 -9.40 26.40
C VAL A 37 30.85 -10.40 26.17
N SER A 38 30.52 -11.67 25.92
CA SER A 38 31.52 -12.67 25.54
C SER A 38 31.99 -12.48 24.10
N GLU A 39 33.22 -12.90 23.79
CA GLU A 39 33.75 -12.85 22.41
C GLU A 39 32.87 -13.64 21.42
N SER A 40 32.30 -14.75 21.86
CA SER A 40 31.34 -15.53 21.05
C SER A 40 30.07 -14.75 20.69
N LEU A 41 29.56 -13.93 21.61
CA LEU A 41 28.39 -13.10 21.37
C LEU A 41 28.74 -11.91 20.48
N LEU A 42 29.95 -11.33 20.63
CA LEU A 42 30.43 -10.28 19.74
C LEU A 42 30.47 -10.75 18.29
N ALA A 43 31.02 -11.95 18.03
CA ALA A 43 31.04 -12.54 16.69
C ALA A 43 29.62 -12.74 16.12
N ALA A 44 28.64 -13.09 16.96
CA ALA A 44 27.25 -13.23 16.54
C ALA A 44 26.59 -11.88 16.22
N VAL A 45 26.91 -10.83 16.98
CA VAL A 45 26.45 -9.45 16.71
C VAL A 45 27.06 -8.92 15.42
N ASP A 46 28.38 -9.11 15.22
CA ASP A 46 29.07 -8.68 14.00
C ASP A 46 28.60 -9.44 12.74
N GLY A 47 28.20 -10.70 12.91
CA GLY A 47 27.65 -11.54 11.84
C GLY A 47 26.21 -11.20 11.43
N ASN A 48 25.46 -10.45 12.25
CA ASN A 48 24.05 -10.18 12.00
C ASN A 48 23.73 -8.68 12.03
N ARG A 49 23.54 -8.08 10.85
CA ARG A 49 23.17 -6.66 10.69
C ARG A 49 21.86 -6.25 11.36
N GLN A 50 21.01 -7.19 11.75
CA GLN A 50 19.75 -6.93 12.44
C GLN A 50 19.90 -6.92 13.97
N VAL A 51 21.05 -7.34 14.50
CA VAL A 51 21.33 -7.37 15.93
C VAL A 51 22.32 -6.26 16.25
N PHE A 52 22.01 -5.48 17.27
CA PHE A 52 22.87 -4.41 17.74
C PHE A 52 23.02 -4.48 19.25
N TRP A 53 24.21 -4.15 19.74
CA TRP A 53 24.47 -4.08 21.17
C TRP A 53 24.22 -2.66 21.69
N MET A 54 23.55 -2.57 22.84
CA MET A 54 23.31 -1.33 23.57
C MET A 54 23.87 -1.46 24.98
N CYS A 55 24.51 -0.40 25.48
CA CYS A 55 24.94 -0.37 26.87
C CYS A 55 23.73 -0.37 27.81
N ARG A 56 23.96 -0.69 29.09
CA ARG A 56 22.90 -0.78 30.09
C ARG A 56 22.09 0.51 30.22
N SER A 57 22.75 1.67 30.19
CA SER A 57 22.09 2.98 30.29
C SER A 57 21.15 3.24 29.12
N CYS A 58 21.60 2.99 27.88
CA CYS A 58 20.75 3.15 26.69
C CYS A 58 19.62 2.12 26.65
N THR A 59 19.86 0.90 27.14
CA THR A 59 18.82 -0.15 27.24
C THR A 59 17.73 0.28 28.22
N THR A 60 18.09 0.74 29.42
CA THR A 60 17.14 1.26 30.41
C THR A 60 16.33 2.43 29.85
N MET A 61 16.99 3.35 29.14
CA MET A 61 16.34 4.50 28.50
C MET A 61 15.35 4.06 27.42
N LEU A 62 15.67 3.06 26.61
CA LEU A 62 14.79 2.54 25.56
C LEU A 62 13.56 1.82 26.14
N LEU A 63 13.71 1.17 27.30
CA LEU A 63 12.63 0.49 28.00
C LEU A 63 11.66 1.47 28.69
N ASP A 64 12.07 2.72 28.95
CA ASP A 64 11.16 3.74 29.46
C ASP A 64 10.14 4.16 28.39
N MET A 65 8.87 3.84 28.66
CA MET A 65 7.74 4.15 27.78
C MET A 65 7.62 5.65 27.47
N ARG A 66 8.04 6.54 28.37
CA ARG A 66 8.03 7.99 28.11
C ARG A 66 9.05 8.35 27.05
N HIS A 67 10.27 7.85 27.20
CA HIS A 67 11.33 8.09 26.23
C HIS A 67 10.99 7.49 24.86
N ARG A 68 10.43 6.26 24.84
CA ARG A 68 9.96 5.63 23.60
C ARG A 68 8.91 6.46 22.87
N LYS A 69 7.96 7.05 23.61
CA LYS A 69 6.95 7.95 23.02
C LYS A 69 7.57 9.23 22.48
N SER A 70 8.53 9.83 23.19
CA SER A 70 9.23 11.03 22.72
C SER A 70 10.04 10.76 21.44
N VAL A 71 10.80 9.67 21.39
CA VAL A 71 11.57 9.28 20.20
C VAL A 71 10.64 8.96 19.04
N HIS A 72 9.54 8.23 19.29
CA HIS A 72 8.54 7.95 18.27
C HIS A 72 7.88 9.24 17.74
N SER A 73 7.54 10.18 18.62
CA SER A 73 6.96 11.46 18.21
C SER A 73 7.95 12.28 17.37
N ALA A 74 9.21 12.38 17.79
CA ALA A 74 10.24 13.09 17.04
C ALA A 74 10.48 12.46 15.66
N PHE A 75 10.49 11.12 15.59
CA PHE A 75 10.60 10.39 14.34
C PHE A 75 9.39 10.66 13.41
N MET A 76 8.17 10.61 13.95
CA MET A 76 6.95 10.90 13.17
C MET A 76 6.93 12.35 12.66
N SER A 77 7.29 13.33 13.50
CA SER A 77 7.36 14.74 13.08
C SER A 77 8.45 14.98 12.02
N GLY A 78 9.60 14.32 12.14
CA GLY A 78 10.64 14.38 11.10
C GLY A 78 10.19 13.75 9.78
N GLN A 79 9.46 12.62 9.87
CA GLN A 79 8.90 11.96 8.69
C GLN A 79 7.82 12.81 8.01
N GLU A 80 6.95 13.46 8.80
CA GLU A 80 5.93 14.37 8.31
C GLU A 80 6.56 15.55 7.54
N SER A 81 7.58 16.19 8.12
CA SER A 81 8.32 17.26 7.45
C SER A 81 8.97 16.83 6.12
N LEU A 82 9.49 15.59 6.05
CA LEU A 82 10.07 15.05 4.83
C LEU A 82 8.99 14.75 3.77
N VAL A 83 7.84 14.22 4.20
CA VAL A 83 6.68 13.99 3.32
C VAL A 83 6.15 15.31 2.78
N ASP A 84 6.08 16.35 3.60
CA ASP A 84 5.63 17.69 3.20
C ASP A 84 6.59 18.32 2.18
N THR A 85 7.90 18.24 2.45
CA THR A 85 8.94 18.73 1.53
C THR A 85 8.82 18.01 0.17
N HIS A 86 8.67 16.68 0.20
CA HIS A 86 8.50 15.90 -1.02
C HIS A 86 7.19 16.23 -1.74
N SER A 87 6.09 16.42 -1.00
CA SER A 87 4.79 16.83 -1.55
C SER A 87 4.89 18.18 -2.26
N GLN A 88 5.60 19.14 -1.66
CA GLN A 88 5.87 20.45 -2.24
C GLN A 88 6.69 20.35 -3.52
N SER A 89 7.80 19.59 -3.53
CA SER A 89 8.59 19.37 -4.74
C SER A 89 7.79 18.71 -5.86
N VAL A 90 6.89 17.77 -5.52
CA VAL A 90 5.99 17.16 -6.51
C VAL A 90 4.95 18.15 -7.04
N ALA A 91 4.45 19.07 -6.21
CA ALA A 91 3.54 20.11 -6.64
C ALA A 91 4.23 21.11 -7.59
N GLU A 92 5.46 21.49 -7.28
CA GLU A 92 6.30 22.36 -8.11
C GLU A 92 6.59 21.74 -9.48
N MET A 93 7.09 20.49 -9.51
CA MET A 93 7.30 19.75 -10.77
C MET A 93 6.02 19.63 -11.61
N LYS A 94 4.85 19.48 -10.97
CA LYS A 94 3.57 19.45 -11.68
C LYS A 94 3.23 20.80 -12.31
N SER A 95 3.51 21.90 -11.61
CA SER A 95 3.30 23.26 -12.14
C SER A 95 4.16 23.49 -13.38
N GLU A 96 5.46 23.19 -13.30
CA GLU A 96 6.39 23.30 -14.42
C GLU A 96 5.95 22.46 -15.62
N LEU A 97 5.49 21.22 -15.39
CA LEU A 97 4.94 20.38 -16.46
C LEU A 97 3.68 20.97 -17.10
N THR A 98 2.83 21.65 -16.33
CA THR A 98 1.65 22.31 -16.89
C THR A 98 2.00 23.56 -17.69
N GLU A 99 2.98 24.33 -17.26
CA GLU A 99 3.50 25.51 -17.98
C GLU A 99 4.17 25.10 -19.28
N LEU A 100 5.09 24.13 -19.24
CA LEU A 100 5.75 23.58 -20.42
C LEU A 100 4.74 23.03 -21.43
N LYS A 101 3.69 22.35 -20.96
CA LYS A 101 2.60 21.85 -21.81
C LYS A 101 1.81 22.99 -22.46
N ALA A 102 1.59 24.09 -21.75
CA ALA A 102 0.92 25.28 -22.29
C ALA A 102 1.79 25.97 -23.35
N GLU A 103 3.10 26.10 -23.08
CA GLU A 103 4.08 26.66 -24.02
C GLU A 103 4.16 25.85 -25.31
N ILE A 104 4.29 24.52 -25.20
CA ILE A 104 4.28 23.61 -26.36
C ILE A 104 3.01 23.83 -27.19
N ARG A 105 1.83 23.88 -26.57
CA ARG A 105 0.56 24.11 -27.27
C ARG A 105 0.52 25.47 -27.97
N SER A 106 1.02 26.52 -27.31
CA SER A 106 1.10 27.87 -27.88
C SER A 106 2.02 27.90 -29.10
N ASN A 107 3.21 27.30 -29.00
CA ASN A 107 4.17 27.21 -30.10
C ASN A 107 3.61 26.43 -31.30
N PHE A 108 2.92 25.31 -31.06
CA PHE A 108 2.22 24.57 -32.12
C PHE A 108 1.07 25.35 -32.75
N ALA A 109 0.33 26.15 -31.98
CA ALA A 109 -0.74 27.01 -32.50
C ALA A 109 -0.16 28.14 -33.37
N SER A 110 0.96 28.75 -32.96
CA SER A 110 1.68 29.73 -33.75
C SER A 110 2.16 29.15 -35.08
N LEU A 111 2.81 27.99 -35.05
CA LEU A 111 3.29 27.28 -36.25
C LEU A 111 2.17 26.95 -37.25
N LYS A 112 0.98 26.57 -36.77
CA LYS A 112 -0.19 26.33 -37.64
C LYS A 112 -0.63 27.59 -38.38
N ASN A 113 -0.50 28.75 -37.75
CA ASN A 113 -0.90 30.03 -38.33
C ASN A 113 0.17 30.59 -39.28
N SER A 114 1.44 30.31 -39.05
CA SER A 114 2.56 30.84 -39.86
C SER A 114 2.78 30.14 -41.21
N ASN A 115 2.30 28.89 -41.39
CA ASN A 115 2.58 28.08 -42.59
C ASN A 115 1.37 27.81 -43.49
N SER A 116 0.45 28.78 -43.64
CA SER A 116 -0.58 28.75 -44.69
C SER A 116 -0.05 29.13 -46.09
N LEU A 117 1.20 28.76 -46.40
CA LEU A 117 1.79 28.87 -47.74
C LEU A 117 2.18 27.49 -48.29
N THR A 118 1.54 26.41 -47.84
CA THR A 118 1.51 25.20 -48.66
C THR A 118 0.84 25.55 -49.98
N PRO A 119 1.53 25.43 -51.12
CA PRO A 119 0.90 25.62 -52.41
C PRO A 119 -0.25 24.62 -52.48
N THR A 120 -1.46 25.14 -52.66
CA THR A 120 -2.61 24.37 -53.06
C THR A 120 -2.20 23.63 -54.33
N SER A 121 -1.80 22.37 -54.17
CA SER A 121 -1.51 21.48 -55.28
C SER A 121 -2.75 21.49 -56.16
N SER A 122 -2.60 22.16 -57.29
CA SER A 122 -3.59 22.31 -58.35
C SER A 122 -4.33 21.00 -58.54
N ARG A 123 -5.66 21.07 -58.40
CA ARG A 123 -6.56 19.97 -58.74
C ARG A 123 -6.27 19.59 -60.19
N ARG A 124 -5.82 18.36 -60.42
CA ARG A 124 -5.98 17.74 -61.73
C ARG A 124 -7.48 17.50 -61.95
N PRO A 125 -8.08 18.03 -63.02
CA PRO A 125 -9.40 17.61 -63.47
C PRO A 125 -9.24 16.27 -64.18
N GLY A 126 -9.93 15.24 -63.69
CA GLY A 126 -9.91 13.92 -64.33
C GLY A 126 -10.57 12.84 -63.48
N ASP A 127 -11.81 12.52 -63.85
CA ASP A 127 -12.45 11.20 -63.83
C ASP A 127 -12.53 10.43 -62.50
N ASN A 128 -13.70 10.46 -61.86
CA ASN A 128 -14.79 9.52 -62.15
C ASN A 128 -15.90 9.64 -61.09
N PRO A 129 -17.18 9.71 -61.49
CA PRO A 129 -18.29 9.45 -60.59
C PRO A 129 -18.58 7.95 -60.63
N ASP A 130 -18.26 7.20 -59.58
CA ASP A 130 -19.09 6.02 -59.29
C ASP A 130 -19.00 5.52 -57.84
N LEU A 131 -20.15 5.61 -57.18
CA LEU A 131 -20.79 4.58 -56.37
C LEU A 131 -19.85 3.61 -55.62
N ARG A 132 -19.83 3.71 -54.28
CA ARG A 132 -20.51 2.73 -53.39
C ARG A 132 -20.27 2.94 -51.90
N LYS A 133 -21.39 2.78 -51.18
CA LYS A 133 -21.56 2.30 -49.78
C LYS A 133 -21.26 3.33 -48.70
N LYS A 134 -22.29 4.04 -48.22
CA LYS A 134 -23.33 3.63 -47.24
C LYS A 134 -22.80 3.39 -45.83
N LEU A 135 -23.36 4.22 -44.93
CA LEU A 135 -23.75 3.95 -43.55
C LEU A 135 -22.65 3.44 -42.61
N PHE A 136 -22.10 4.35 -41.80
CA PHE A 136 -22.11 4.21 -40.34
C PHE A 136 -22.02 5.61 -39.70
N HIS A 137 -23.17 6.29 -39.71
CA HIS A 137 -23.50 7.21 -38.63
C HIS A 137 -24.22 6.35 -37.59
N ASP A 138 -23.64 6.14 -36.42
CA ASP A 138 -24.37 6.52 -35.22
C ASP A 138 -23.47 6.69 -34.00
N LYS A 139 -23.67 7.84 -33.36
CA LYS A 139 -23.07 8.23 -32.08
C LYS A 139 -23.67 7.35 -30.99
N LEU A 140 -22.85 6.56 -30.30
CA LEU A 140 -23.21 6.04 -28.99
C LEU A 140 -22.98 7.14 -27.93
N GLU A 141 -23.96 8.04 -27.83
CA GLU A 141 -24.19 8.82 -26.60
C GLU A 141 -24.77 7.89 -25.52
N PRO A 142 -24.26 7.88 -24.28
CA PRO A 142 -24.84 7.11 -23.20
C PRO A 142 -26.20 7.73 -22.78
N LYS A 143 -27.30 7.07 -23.14
CA LYS A 143 -28.65 7.41 -22.67
C LYS A 143 -28.68 7.40 -21.13
N LYS A 144 -28.92 8.57 -20.54
CA LYS A 144 -29.44 8.72 -19.17
C LYS A 144 -30.74 7.93 -19.06
N GLN A 145 -30.72 6.83 -18.29
CA GLN A 145 -31.92 6.15 -17.85
C GLN A 145 -32.67 7.07 -16.89
N SER A 146 -33.77 7.66 -17.37
CA SER A 146 -34.79 8.24 -16.50
C SER A 146 -35.48 7.11 -15.75
N GLN A 147 -35.52 7.21 -14.42
CA GLN A 147 -36.24 6.28 -13.55
C GLN A 147 -37.73 6.24 -13.94
N PRO A 148 -38.37 5.06 -13.99
CA PRO A 148 -39.80 4.96 -14.20
C PRO A 148 -40.53 5.46 -12.94
N LEU A 149 -41.39 6.46 -13.15
CA LEU A 149 -42.36 6.92 -12.17
C LEU A 149 -43.32 5.78 -11.82
N LEU A 150 -43.46 5.54 -10.53
CA LEU A 150 -44.46 4.68 -9.92
C LEU A 150 -45.87 5.14 -10.31
N GLN A 151 -46.53 4.39 -11.18
CA GLN A 151 -47.98 4.41 -11.32
C GLN A 151 -48.55 3.20 -10.58
N GLY A 152 -49.25 3.47 -9.49
CA GLY A 152 -50.15 2.50 -8.87
C GLY A 152 -51.46 2.44 -9.64
N THR A 153 -52.01 1.25 -9.83
CA THR A 153 -53.36 0.83 -9.40
C THR A 153 -53.68 -0.57 -9.91
N GLY A 154 -54.06 -1.44 -8.98
CA GLY A 154 -55.13 -2.45 -9.12
C GLY A 154 -54.94 -3.59 -10.11
N ASN A 155 -54.45 -4.74 -9.63
CA ASN A 155 -54.96 -6.05 -10.05
C ASN A 155 -54.62 -7.10 -8.97
N PRO A 156 -55.62 -7.64 -8.24
CA PRO A 156 -55.41 -8.74 -7.31
C PRO A 156 -55.51 -10.07 -8.08
N VAL A 157 -54.39 -10.50 -8.67
CA VAL A 157 -54.26 -11.89 -9.12
C VAL A 157 -53.15 -12.50 -8.30
N SER A 158 -53.54 -13.10 -7.19
CA SER A 158 -52.66 -13.82 -6.27
C SER A 158 -51.95 -14.97 -6.98
N PRO A 159 -50.63 -14.89 -7.23
CA PRO A 159 -49.85 -16.09 -7.43
C PRO A 159 -49.60 -16.64 -6.03
N SER A 160 -49.96 -17.90 -5.79
CA SER A 160 -49.52 -18.63 -4.60
C SER A 160 -47.99 -18.71 -4.61
N PHE A 161 -47.34 -17.67 -4.09
CA PHE A 161 -45.94 -17.67 -3.75
C PHE A 161 -45.80 -18.65 -2.59
N SER A 162 -45.38 -19.88 -2.90
CA SER A 162 -44.74 -20.74 -1.92
C SER A 162 -43.54 -19.97 -1.40
N SER A 163 -43.73 -19.28 -0.27
CA SER A 163 -42.67 -18.64 0.50
C SER A 163 -41.63 -19.70 0.82
N MET A 164 -40.58 -19.80 0.00
CA MET A 164 -39.37 -20.51 0.37
C MET A 164 -38.89 -19.84 1.65
N LEU A 165 -39.09 -20.52 2.77
CA LEU A 165 -38.57 -20.12 4.06
C LEU A 165 -37.05 -20.07 3.92
N VAL A 166 -36.53 -18.87 3.66
CA VAL A 166 -35.10 -18.61 3.69
C VAL A 166 -34.67 -18.90 5.13
N ALA A 167 -33.84 -19.92 5.30
CA ALA A 167 -33.30 -20.26 6.61
C ALA A 167 -32.68 -18.99 7.23
N ALA A 168 -32.97 -18.75 8.51
CA ALA A 168 -32.47 -17.58 9.20
C ALA A 168 -30.93 -17.53 9.08
N PRO A 169 -30.34 -16.37 8.75
CA PRO A 169 -28.91 -16.26 8.55
C PRO A 169 -28.18 -16.64 9.83
N THR A 170 -27.31 -17.64 9.74
CA THR A 170 -26.49 -18.06 10.88
C THR A 170 -25.48 -16.97 11.23
N PRO A 171 -25.27 -16.68 12.53
CA PRO A 171 -24.33 -15.64 12.95
C PRO A 171 -22.89 -16.06 12.61
N LYS A 172 -22.26 -15.32 11.69
CA LYS A 172 -20.87 -15.57 11.27
C LYS A 172 -19.87 -14.76 12.10
N PHE A 173 -18.78 -15.40 12.47
CA PHE A 173 -17.58 -14.74 12.98
C PHE A 173 -16.70 -14.27 11.83
N TRP A 174 -16.22 -13.02 11.89
CA TRP A 174 -15.38 -12.41 10.85
C TRP A 174 -13.94 -12.24 11.33
N LEU A 175 -13.02 -12.91 10.65
CA LEU A 175 -11.58 -12.72 10.81
C LEU A 175 -11.05 -11.79 9.71
N TYR A 176 -10.23 -10.81 10.09
CA TYR A 176 -9.62 -9.87 9.15
C TYR A 176 -8.14 -10.19 8.96
N MET A 177 -7.76 -10.54 7.73
CA MET A 177 -6.37 -10.69 7.32
C MET A 177 -5.93 -9.46 6.53
N THR A 178 -4.85 -8.82 6.95
CA THR A 178 -4.36 -7.57 6.33
C THR A 178 -2.98 -7.78 5.73
N ARG A 179 -2.54 -6.84 4.89
CA ARG A 179 -1.19 -6.81 4.29
C ARG A 179 -0.85 -8.05 3.43
N ILE A 180 -1.85 -8.64 2.78
CA ILE A 180 -1.63 -9.76 1.85
C ILE A 180 -1.21 -9.22 0.48
N SER A 181 -0.34 -9.94 -0.24
CA SER A 181 0.09 -9.57 -1.58
C SER A 181 -1.10 -9.44 -2.54
N ARG A 182 -1.06 -8.41 -3.41
CA ARG A 182 -2.09 -8.15 -4.44
C ARG A 182 -2.29 -9.27 -5.45
N THR A 183 -1.29 -10.15 -5.59
CA THR A 183 -1.34 -11.31 -6.49
C THR A 183 -2.19 -12.44 -5.95
N VAL A 184 -2.56 -12.39 -4.66
CA VAL A 184 -3.34 -13.44 -4.01
C VAL A 184 -4.81 -13.30 -4.37
N THR A 185 -5.40 -14.39 -4.86
CA THR A 185 -6.81 -14.43 -5.25
C THR A 185 -7.71 -14.84 -4.08
N VAL A 186 -9.01 -14.58 -4.20
CA VAL A 186 -10.01 -15.02 -3.21
C VAL A 186 -9.95 -16.54 -3.05
N ASP A 187 -9.85 -17.29 -4.15
CA ASP A 187 -9.81 -18.77 -4.14
C ASP A 187 -8.62 -19.32 -3.36
N GLN A 188 -7.46 -18.67 -3.46
CA GLN A 188 -6.27 -19.06 -2.70
C GLN A 188 -6.47 -18.87 -1.20
N VAL A 189 -7.09 -17.76 -0.78
CA VAL A 189 -7.40 -17.50 0.64
C VAL A 189 -8.48 -18.44 1.14
N THR A 190 -9.51 -18.72 0.33
CA THR A 190 -10.54 -19.72 0.65
C THR A 190 -9.91 -21.08 0.85
N LYS A 191 -9.06 -21.53 -0.07
CA LYS A 191 -8.36 -22.82 0.04
C LYS A 191 -7.50 -22.90 1.30
N LEU A 192 -6.75 -21.84 1.61
CA LEU A 192 -5.95 -21.74 2.84
C LEU A 192 -6.83 -21.85 4.09
N ALA A 193 -7.95 -21.12 4.14
CA ALA A 193 -8.86 -21.15 5.28
C ALA A 193 -9.52 -22.52 5.46
N VAL A 194 -9.97 -23.15 4.37
CA VAL A 194 -10.53 -24.51 4.38
C VAL A 194 -9.51 -25.53 4.89
N GLU A 195 -8.27 -25.46 4.41
CA GLU A 195 -7.19 -26.36 4.81
C GLU A 195 -6.81 -26.22 6.29
N ARG A 196 -6.69 -24.98 6.79
CA ARG A 196 -6.27 -24.72 8.17
C ARG A 196 -7.39 -24.93 9.19
N LEU A 197 -8.63 -24.60 8.83
CA LEU A 197 -9.77 -24.71 9.74
C LEU A 197 -10.42 -26.09 9.67
N GLY A 198 -10.31 -26.82 8.56
CA GLY A 198 -10.92 -28.14 8.36
C GLY A 198 -12.43 -28.06 8.10
N VAL A 199 -12.90 -26.97 7.50
CA VAL A 199 -14.32 -26.71 7.17
C VAL A 199 -14.46 -26.21 5.75
N GLN A 200 -15.54 -26.61 5.08
CA GLN A 200 -15.81 -26.23 3.68
C GLN A 200 -16.60 -24.92 3.55
N ASP A 201 -17.43 -24.58 4.54
CA ASP A 201 -18.30 -23.40 4.51
C ASP A 201 -17.57 -22.16 5.06
N VAL A 202 -16.69 -21.61 4.24
CA VAL A 202 -15.95 -20.38 4.55
C VAL A 202 -16.29 -19.32 3.51
N GLU A 203 -16.72 -18.15 3.96
CA GLU A 203 -17.03 -17.01 3.11
C GLU A 203 -15.85 -16.04 3.08
N VAL A 204 -15.16 -15.91 1.95
CA VAL A 204 -14.05 -14.97 1.81
C VAL A 204 -14.46 -13.79 0.94
N THR A 205 -14.27 -12.57 1.45
CA THR A 205 -14.46 -11.35 0.66
C THR A 205 -13.18 -10.53 0.66
N ARG A 206 -12.71 -10.18 -0.54
CA ARG A 206 -11.61 -9.23 -0.72
C ARG A 206 -12.09 -7.82 -0.41
N LEU A 207 -11.36 -7.11 0.45
CA LEU A 207 -11.65 -5.74 0.84
C LEU A 207 -10.82 -4.78 -0.01
N VAL A 208 -11.51 -3.98 -0.84
CA VAL A 208 -10.90 -2.96 -1.70
C VAL A 208 -11.61 -1.64 -1.42
N ALA A 209 -10.85 -0.54 -1.32
CA ALA A 209 -11.45 0.77 -1.17
C ALA A 209 -12.31 1.10 -2.40
N LYS A 210 -13.51 1.66 -2.16
CA LYS A 210 -14.44 2.00 -3.24
C LYS A 210 -13.76 2.93 -4.25
N GLY A 211 -13.73 2.52 -5.51
CA GLY A 211 -13.14 3.31 -6.61
C GLY A 211 -11.62 3.20 -6.77
N LYS A 212 -10.92 2.36 -5.99
CA LYS A 212 -9.51 2.05 -6.24
C LYS A 212 -9.38 0.75 -7.03
N ASP A 213 -8.45 0.73 -7.99
CA ASP A 213 -8.10 -0.50 -8.69
C ASP A 213 -7.16 -1.36 -7.83
N VAL A 214 -7.38 -2.67 -7.84
CA VAL A 214 -6.64 -3.66 -7.05
C VAL A 214 -5.16 -3.62 -7.37
N ASN A 215 -4.81 -3.36 -8.65
CA ASN A 215 -3.42 -3.33 -9.09
C ASN A 215 -2.63 -2.14 -8.53
N THR A 216 -3.32 -1.07 -8.13
CA THR A 216 -2.71 0.17 -7.60
C THR A 216 -2.43 0.10 -6.10
N MET A 217 -2.94 -0.91 -5.39
CA MET A 217 -2.74 -1.04 -3.96
C MET A 217 -1.42 -1.77 -3.65
N SER A 218 -0.71 -1.33 -2.63
CA SER A 218 0.52 -1.98 -2.15
C SER A 218 0.24 -3.33 -1.48
N PHE A 219 -0.94 -3.48 -0.90
CA PHE A 219 -1.44 -4.71 -0.31
C PHE A 219 -2.98 -4.76 -0.39
N ILE A 220 -3.54 -5.95 -0.20
CA ILE A 220 -4.96 -6.17 -0.08
C ILE A 220 -5.29 -6.79 1.28
N SER A 221 -6.53 -6.58 1.73
CA SER A 221 -7.05 -7.19 2.95
C SER A 221 -8.22 -8.11 2.59
N PHE A 222 -8.43 -9.14 3.40
CA PHE A 222 -9.52 -10.09 3.24
C PHE A 222 -10.31 -10.16 4.54
N LYS A 223 -11.63 -10.27 4.44
CA LYS A 223 -12.48 -10.72 5.54
C LYS A 223 -12.90 -12.17 5.29
N ILE A 224 -12.77 -12.99 6.32
CA ILE A 224 -13.07 -14.42 6.29
C ILE A 224 -14.20 -14.66 7.29
N GLY A 225 -15.38 -14.98 6.77
CA GLY A 225 -16.57 -15.32 7.52
C GLY A 225 -16.64 -16.83 7.75
N MET A 226 -16.82 -17.24 8.99
CA MET A 226 -16.91 -18.65 9.40
C MET A 226 -17.90 -18.79 10.55
N ASP A 227 -18.26 -20.04 10.89
CA ASP A 227 -19.10 -20.30 12.06
C ASP A 227 -18.41 -19.87 13.37
N THR A 228 -19.20 -19.42 14.35
CA THR A 228 -18.71 -18.92 15.64
C THR A 228 -18.00 -20.00 16.44
N SER A 229 -18.34 -21.28 16.23
CA SER A 229 -17.68 -22.44 16.84
C SER A 229 -16.18 -22.53 16.52
N LEU A 230 -15.73 -21.95 15.40
CA LEU A 230 -14.34 -22.01 14.94
C LEU A 230 -13.48 -20.84 15.42
N LYS A 231 -14.08 -19.89 16.14
CA LYS A 231 -13.43 -18.63 16.56
C LYS A 231 -12.10 -18.87 17.29
N GLU A 232 -12.07 -19.78 18.25
CA GLU A 232 -10.86 -20.03 19.06
C GLU A 232 -9.73 -20.60 18.21
N LYS A 233 -10.04 -21.57 17.33
CA LYS A 233 -9.08 -22.15 16.39
C LYS A 233 -8.58 -21.10 15.39
N ALA A 234 -9.47 -20.25 14.89
CA ALA A 234 -9.12 -19.20 13.94
C ALA A 234 -8.27 -18.08 14.57
N LEU A 235 -8.36 -17.85 15.88
CA LEU A 235 -7.53 -16.86 16.58
C LEU A 235 -6.19 -17.41 17.06
N ALA A 236 -5.96 -18.72 17.02
CA ALA A 236 -4.68 -19.30 17.38
C ALA A 236 -3.59 -18.91 16.37
N THR A 237 -2.44 -18.44 16.88
CA THR A 237 -1.29 -18.00 16.07
C THR A 237 -0.65 -19.14 15.28
N SER A 238 -0.83 -20.39 15.73
CA SER A 238 -0.34 -21.60 15.04
C SER A 238 -1.19 -21.99 13.82
N THR A 239 -2.41 -21.48 13.69
CA THR A 239 -3.32 -21.86 12.60
C THR A 239 -2.87 -21.27 11.27
N TRP A 240 -2.34 -20.06 11.27
CA TRP A 240 -1.98 -19.31 10.06
C TRP A 240 -0.47 -19.36 9.79
N PRO A 241 -0.05 -19.43 8.52
CA PRO A 241 1.38 -19.32 8.18
C PRO A 241 1.91 -17.93 8.56
N GLN A 242 3.15 -17.89 9.04
CA GLN A 242 3.91 -16.64 9.29
C GLN A 242 4.46 -16.07 7.99
#